data_AF-A0A9E5PRA9-F1
#
_entry.id   AF-A0A9E5PRA9-F1
#
_cell.length_a   1.000
_cell.length_b   1.000
_cell.length_c   1.000
_cell.angle_alpha   90.00
_cell.angle_beta   90.00
_cell.angle_gamma   90.00
#
_symmetry.space_group_name_H-M   'P 1'
#
loop_
_entity.id
_entity.type
_entity.pdbx_description
1 polymer ?
#
loop_
_entity_poly.entity_id
_entity_poly.type
_entity_poly.pdbx_seq_one_letter_code
_entity_poly.pdbx_strand_id
1 'polypeptide(L)' 'RRMQLVVPDYWRGHGAAPIPGDVFRVGGRQFTIQGRLWEHDLQGPVLRVFVGSAHAESDSVFAGM' A
#
# COMPACT_ATOMS: atom_id res chain seq x y z
N ARG A 1 24.13 1.12 -21.00
CA ARG A 1 22.87 1.87 -21.27
C ARG A 1 22.00 1.76 -20.03
N ARG A 2 21.86 2.81 -19.21
CA ARG A 2 20.90 2.81 -18.09
C ARG A 2 19.51 2.95 -18.70
N MET A 3 18.70 1.90 -18.64
CA MET A 3 17.28 2.01 -18.98
C MET A 3 16.65 2.99 -17.98
N GLN A 4 16.01 4.04 -18.47
CA GLN A 4 15.10 4.84 -17.66
C GLN A 4 14.01 3.88 -17.19
N LEU A 5 14.08 3.47 -15.92
CA LEU A 5 13.01 2.72 -15.29
C LEU A 5 11.85 3.71 -15.18
N VAL A 6 10.86 3.60 -16.06
CA VAL A 6 9.61 4.34 -15.90
C VAL A 6 8.93 3.75 -14.68
N VAL A 7 9.05 4.46 -13.55
CA VAL A 7 8.40 4.08 -12.31
C VAL A 7 6.90 4.33 -12.50
N PRO A 8 6.05 3.30 -12.42
CA PRO A 8 4.60 3.51 -12.50
C PRO A 8 4.16 4.42 -11.34
N ASP A 9 3.16 5.29 -11.58
CA ASP A 9 2.51 6.00 -10.49
C ASP A 9 1.83 4.97 -9.58
N TYR A 10 2.41 4.70 -8.41
CA TYR A 10 1.82 3.78 -7.43
C TYR A 10 0.53 4.37 -6.86
N TRP A 11 0.60 5.67 -6.53
CA TRP A 11 -0.51 6.53 -6.15
C TRP A 11 -0.26 7.88 -6.80
N ARG A 12 -1.31 8.65 -7.10
CA ARG A 12 -1.15 10.02 -7.60
C ARG A 12 -0.24 10.81 -6.64
N GLY A 13 0.92 11.23 -7.13
CA GLY A 13 1.91 12.00 -6.36
C GLY A 13 2.96 11.18 -5.59
N HIS A 14 2.99 9.85 -5.73
CA HIS A 14 4.00 9.00 -5.10
C HIS A 14 4.86 8.24 -6.13
N GLY A 15 6.13 8.61 -6.21
CA GLY A 15 7.12 7.99 -7.09
C GLY A 15 7.89 6.81 -6.49
N ALA A 16 7.47 6.30 -5.33
CA ALA A 16 8.13 5.18 -4.65
C ALA A 16 7.14 4.05 -4.37
N ALA A 17 7.59 2.81 -4.61
CA ALA A 17 6.79 1.62 -4.40
C ALA A 17 6.48 1.49 -2.90
N PRO A 18 5.21 1.33 -2.51
CA PRO A 18 4.86 1.06 -1.12
C PRO A 18 5.60 -0.18 -0.59
N ILE A 19 6.00 -0.10 0.68
CA ILE A 19 6.70 -1.15 1.42
C ILE A 19 5.96 -1.55 2.70
N PRO A 20 6.24 -2.73 3.28
CA PRO A 20 5.70 -3.08 4.59
C PRO A 20 6.02 -2.00 5.64
N GLY A 21 5.02 -1.63 6.43
CA GLY A 21 5.08 -0.53 7.39
C GLY A 21 4.51 0.80 6.88
N ASP A 22 4.45 1.00 5.55
CA ASP A 22 3.74 2.15 4.98
C ASP A 22 2.24 2.06 5.29
N VAL A 23 1.59 3.23 5.27
CA VAL A 23 0.19 3.39 5.62
C VAL A 23 -0.55 4.12 4.50
N PHE A 24 -1.71 3.62 4.11
CA PHE A 24 -2.63 4.33 3.22
C PHE A 24 -4.01 4.48 3.83
N ARG A 25 -4.79 5.44 3.30
CA ARG A 25 -6.16 5.72 3.74
C ARG A 25 -7.14 5.59 2.58
N VAL A 26 -8.19 4.80 2.77
CA VAL A 26 -9.29 4.63 1.81
C VAL A 26 -10.60 4.63 2.59
N GLY A 27 -11.58 5.42 2.16
CA GLY A 27 -12.91 5.46 2.78
C GLY A 27 -12.90 5.80 4.28
N GLY A 28 -11.99 6.68 4.72
CA GLY A 28 -11.87 7.09 6.13
C GLY A 28 -11.20 6.06 7.06
N ARG A 29 -10.68 4.95 6.52
CA ARG A 29 -10.00 3.91 7.29
C ARG A 29 -8.52 3.89 6.95
N GLN A 30 -7.71 3.55 7.94
CA GLN A 30 -6.26 3.44 7.81
C GLN A 30 -5.83 1.98 7.73
N PHE A 31 -4.95 1.67 6.78
CA PHE A 31 -4.42 0.33 6.55
C PHE A 31 -2.89 0.36 6.53
N THR A 32 -2.28 -0.50 7.33
CA THR A 32 -0.83 -0.73 7.29
C THR A 32 -0.51 -1.84 6.31
N ILE A 33 0.45 -1.59 5.43
CA ILE A 33 0.96 -2.58 4.49
C ILE A 33 1.78 -3.61 5.28
N GLN A 34 1.41 -4.87 5.16
CA GLN A 34 2.08 -6.00 5.80
C GLN A 34 2.97 -6.77 4.83
N GLY A 35 2.65 -6.73 3.54
CA GLY A 35 3.39 -7.43 2.49
C GLY A 35 3.13 -6.82 1.13
N ARG A 36 3.94 -7.22 0.15
CA ARG A 36 3.79 -6.79 -1.24
C ARG A 36 4.29 -7.85 -2.22
N LEU A 37 3.68 -7.90 -3.41
CA LEU A 37 4.06 -8.80 -4.50
C LEU A 37 3.97 -8.07 -5.85
N TRP A 38 5.01 -8.20 -6.66
CA TRP A 38 4.96 -7.80 -8.06
C TRP A 38 4.35 -8.94 -8.88
N GLU A 39 3.29 -8.62 -9.62
CA GLU A 39 2.61 -9.49 -10.56
C GLU A 39 2.79 -8.93 -11.98
N HIS A 40 2.74 -9.81 -12.97
CA HIS A 40 2.62 -9.42 -14.38
C HIS A 40 1.27 -9.90 -14.87
N ASP A 41 0.38 -8.97 -15.22
CA ASP A 41 -0.89 -9.29 -15.86
C ASP A 41 -0.86 -8.94 -17.36
N LEU A 42 -2.00 -9.06 -18.04
CA LEU A 42 -2.13 -8.74 -19.47
C LEU A 42 -1.95 -7.24 -19.77
N GLN A 43 -1.97 -6.36 -18.76
CA GLN A 43 -1.88 -4.91 -18.89
C GLN A 43 -0.50 -4.36 -18.46
N GLY A 44 0.27 -5.11 -17.67
CA GLY A 44 1.64 -4.76 -17.31
C GLY A 44 2.03 -5.23 -15.90
N PRO A 45 3.13 -4.68 -15.36
CA PRO A 45 3.52 -4.96 -13.98
C PRO A 45 2.55 -4.28 -13.01
N VAL A 46 2.00 -5.06 -12.09
CA VAL A 46 1.11 -4.61 -11.01
C VAL A 46 1.77 -4.89 -9.67
N LEU A 47 1.75 -3.90 -8.77
CA LEU A 47 2.15 -4.10 -7.38
C LEU A 47 0.93 -4.37 -6.52
N ARG A 48 0.76 -5.62 -6.08
CA ARG A 48 -0.25 -5.99 -5.09
C ARG A 48 0.29 -5.73 -3.68
N VAL A 49 -0.48 -5.04 -2.86
CA VAL A 49 -0.19 -4.82 -1.44
C VAL A 49 -1.16 -5.60 -0.56
N PHE A 50 -0.63 -6.22 0.48
CA PHE A 50 -1.42 -6.96 1.46
C PHE A 50 -1.52 -6.13 2.73
N VAL A 51 -2.73 -5.96 3.22
CA VAL A 51 -3.03 -5.18 4.43
C VAL A 51 -3.80 -6.01 5.43
N GLY A 52 -3.57 -5.74 6.70
CA GLY A 52 -4.32 -6.34 7.80
C GLY A 52 -5.69 -5.68 8.01
N SER A 53 -6.27 -5.93 9.17
CA SER A 53 -7.49 -5.26 9.64
C SER A 53 -7.33 -3.73 9.61
N ALA A 54 -8.36 -3.04 9.12
CA ALA A 54 -8.39 -1.58 9.11
C ALA A 54 -8.68 -1.05 10.52
N HIS A 55 -8.03 0.05 10.88
CA HIS A 55 -8.39 0.85 12.05
C HIS A 55 -9.15 2.09 11.59
N ALA A 56 -10.33 2.34 12.13
CA ALA A 56 -10.94 3.67 12.09
C ALA A 56 -10.26 4.55 13.16
N GLU A 57 -10.10 5.85 12.90
CA GLU A 57 -9.58 6.80 13.90
C GLU A 57 -10.46 6.84 15.17
N SER A 58 -11.74 6.43 15.05
CA SER A 58 -12.70 6.25 16.14
C SER A 58 -12.60 4.91 16.88
N ASP A 59 -11.81 3.94 16.39
CA ASP A 59 -11.62 2.65 17.05
C ASP A 59 -10.75 2.85 18.29
N SER A 60 -11.39 3.27 19.38
CA SER A 60 -10.78 3.28 20.70
C SER A 60 -10.48 1.83 21.08
N VAL A 61 -9.20 1.44 21.04
CA VAL A 61 -8.78 0.13 21.55
C VAL A 61 -8.80 0.22 23.07
N PHE A 62 -9.93 -0.13 23.68
CA PHE A 62 -9.94 -0.42 25.10
C PHE A 62 -9.23 -1.76 25.29
N ALA A 63 -7.92 -1.72 25.52
CA ALA A 63 -7.20 -2.86 26.06
C ALA A 63 -7.81 -3.14 27.44
N GLY A 64 -8.58 -4.22 27.53
CA GLY A 64 -9.25 -4.64 28.76
C GLY A 64 -8.26 -4.75 29.91
N MET A 65 -8.65 -4.15 31.03
CA MET A 65 -8.02 -4.22 32.34
C MET A 65 -8.06 -5.64 32.91
#